data_AF-A0A392SAA4-F1
#
_entry.id   AF-A0A392SAA4-F1
#
_cell.length_a   1.000
_cell.length_b   1.000
_cell.length_c   1.000
_cell.angle_alpha   90.00
_cell.angle_beta   90.00
_cell.angle_gamma   90.00
#
_symmetry.space_group_name_H-M   'P 1'
#
loop_
_entity.id
_entity.type
_entity.pdbx_description
1 polymer ?
#
loop_
_entity_poly.entity_id
_entity_poly.type
_entity_poly.pdbx_seq_one_letter_code
_entity_poly.pdbx_strand_id
1 'polypeptide(L)' 'MGRRYFPHCSEVLDKFMEDDLPDLFYLEKGTQEEQRVKRTRFVELKDDVNKAFNKDKAEFTRSGISSSSSSSSLR' A
#
# COMPACT_ATOMS: atom_id res chain seq x y z
N MET A 1 -0.36 -12.82 4.80
CA MET A 1 -1.85 -12.80 4.81
C MET A 1 -2.43 -11.49 4.28
N GLY A 2 -1.83 -10.32 4.55
CA GLY A 2 -2.34 -9.02 4.07
C GLY A 2 -2.39 -8.85 2.55
N ARG A 3 -1.46 -9.46 1.80
CA ARG A 3 -1.37 -9.35 0.32
C ARG A 3 -2.64 -9.72 -0.45
N ARG A 4 -3.52 -10.55 0.14
CA ARG A 4 -4.81 -10.94 -0.47
C ARG A 4 -5.87 -9.84 -0.39
N TYR A 5 -5.74 -8.93 0.57
CA TYR A 5 -6.70 -7.85 0.81
C TYR A 5 -6.19 -6.51 0.29
N PHE A 6 -4.86 -6.35 0.23
CA PHE A 6 -4.20 -5.13 -0.21
C PHE A 6 -3.03 -5.46 -1.16
N PRO A 7 -3.31 -6.02 -2.34
CA PRO A 7 -2.27 -6.36 -3.31
C PRO A 7 -1.44 -5.14 -3.74
N HIS A 8 -2.07 -3.98 -3.98
CA HIS A 8 -1.35 -2.77 -4.41
C HIS A 8 -0.45 -2.23 -3.30
N CYS A 9 -0.92 -2.17 -2.05
CA CYS A 9 -0.08 -1.78 -0.93
C CYS A 9 1.11 -2.73 -0.76
N SER A 10 0.90 -4.04 -0.94
CA SER A 10 1.98 -5.00 -0.83
C SER A 10 3.06 -4.78 -1.88
N GLU A 11 2.68 -4.43 -3.11
CA GLU A 11 3.67 -4.17 -4.17
C GLU A 11 4.51 -2.92 -3.90
N VAL A 12 3.88 -1.85 -3.41
CA VAL A 12 4.60 -0.62 -3.01
C VAL A 12 5.59 -0.91 -1.88
N LEU A 13 5.15 -1.67 -0.88
CA LEU A 13 6.03 -2.07 0.22
C LEU A 13 7.15 -2.99 -0.26
N ASP A 14 6.87 -4.00 -1.09
CA ASP A 14 7.90 -4.92 -1.59
C ASP A 14 9.00 -4.16 -2.36
N LYS A 15 8.63 -3.22 -3.25
CA LYS A 15 9.62 -2.38 -3.97
C LYS A 15 10.43 -1.51 -3.01
N PHE A 16 9.77 -0.88 -2.05
CA PHE A 16 10.46 -0.09 -1.04
C PHE A 16 11.44 -0.93 -0.20
N MET A 17 11.05 -2.17 0.11
CA MET A 17 11.90 -3.09 0.85
C MET A 17 13.10 -3.60 0.03
N GLU A 18 13.00 -3.63 -1.30
CA GLU A 18 14.09 -4.01 -2.20
C GLU A 18 15.05 -2.83 -2.46
N ASP A 19 14.51 -1.62 -2.63
CA ASP A 19 15.28 -0.44 -3.07
C ASP A 19 15.87 0.39 -1.90
N ASP A 20 15.12 0.58 -0.80
CA ASP A 20 15.42 1.60 0.23
C ASP A 20 15.56 1.02 1.67
N LEU A 21 15.27 -0.25 1.89
CA LEU A 21 15.38 -0.90 3.20
C LEU A 21 16.76 -0.83 3.86
N PRO A 22 17.89 -0.91 3.10
CA PRO A 22 19.22 -0.77 3.69
C PRO A 22 19.41 0.57 4.38
N ASP A 23 18.72 1.64 3.94
CA ASP A 23 18.84 2.98 4.50
C ASP A 23 17.83 3.26 5.63
N LEU A 24 16.72 2.53 5.68
CA LEU A 24 15.66 2.75 6.67
C LEU A 24 16.04 2.36 8.09
N PHE A 25 16.75 1.24 8.24
CA PHE A 25 17.31 0.84 9.54
C PHE A 25 18.35 1.85 10.05
N TYR A 26 18.82 2.76 9.19
CA TYR A 26 19.74 3.84 9.51
C TYR A 26 19.05 5.20 9.60
N LEU A 27 17.71 5.29 9.70
CA LEU A 27 17.04 6.58 9.90
C LEU A 27 17.51 7.31 11.17
N GLU A 28 18.02 6.56 12.15
CA GLU A 28 18.58 7.07 13.41
C GLU A 28 20.12 7.23 13.39
N LYS A 29 20.79 6.82 12.31
CA LYS A 29 22.24 6.96 12.12
C LYS A 29 22.57 8.04 11.10
N GLY A 30 23.58 8.83 11.42
CA GLY A 30 24.03 9.97 10.60
C GLY A 30 23.74 11.32 11.26
N THR A 31 24.21 12.37 10.61
CA THR A 31 24.06 13.77 11.04
C THR A 31 22.60 14.22 11.00
N GLN A 32 22.28 15.32 11.69
CA GLN A 32 20.93 15.89 11.70
C GLN A 32 20.39 16.26 10.30
N GLU A 33 21.27 16.55 9.34
CA GLU A 33 20.90 16.85 7.96
C GLU A 33 20.53 15.59 7.17
N GLU A 34 21.34 14.53 7.29
CA GLU A 34 21.04 13.22 6.69
C GLU A 34 19.74 12.63 7.24
N GLN A 35 19.48 12.78 8.55
CA GLN A 35 18.21 12.35 9.15
C GLN A 35 17.00 13.13 8.59
N ARG A 36 17.16 14.44 8.33
CA ARG A 36 16.09 15.23 7.70
C ARG A 36 15.78 14.75 6.29
N VAL A 37 16.81 14.51 5.47
CA VAL A 37 16.64 13.99 4.10
C VAL A 37 15.97 12.60 4.12
N LYS A 38 16.41 11.70 5.00
CA LYS A 38 15.81 10.36 5.15
C LYS A 38 14.34 10.41 5.61
N ARG A 39 13.99 11.34 6.51
CA ARG A 39 12.59 11.57 6.94
C ARG A 39 11.72 12.09 5.80
N THR A 40 12.23 13.00 4.97
CA THR A 40 11.49 13.49 3.80
C THR A 40 11.17 12.36 2.83
N ARG A 41 12.14 11.49 2.52
CA ARG A 41 11.92 10.33 1.63
C ARG A 41 10.90 9.33 2.21
N PHE A 42 10.87 9.14 3.52
CA PHE A 42 9.82 8.35 4.19
C PHE A 42 8.41 8.96 4.06
N VAL A 43 8.29 10.29 3.99
CA VAL A 43 7.00 10.96 3.76
C VAL A 43 6.47 10.67 2.36
N GLU A 44 7.34 10.53 1.35
CA GLU A 44 6.95 10.16 -0.02
C GLU A 44 6.39 8.74 -0.07
N LEU A 45 7.07 7.76 0.57
CA LEU A 45 6.54 6.39 0.67
C LEU A 45 5.14 6.36 1.31
N LYS A 46 4.90 7.19 2.34
CA LYS A 46 3.60 7.25 3.01
C LYS A 46 2.49 7.67 2.04
N ASP A 47 2.76 8.57 1.11
CA ASP A 47 1.79 8.99 0.10
C ASP A 47 1.49 7.86 -0.90
N ASP A 48 2.53 7.18 -1.37
CA ASP A 48 2.39 6.05 -2.30
C ASP A 48 1.59 4.90 -1.69
N VAL A 49 1.86 4.56 -0.43
CA VAL A 49 1.08 3.55 0.31
C VAL A 49 -0.37 4.00 0.50
N ASN A 50 -0.63 5.27 0.82
CA ASN A 50 -1.99 5.79 0.96
C ASN A 50 -2.76 5.77 -0.37
N LYS A 51 -2.08 6.08 -1.49
CA LYS A 51 -2.65 5.97 -2.83
C LYS A 51 -2.97 4.53 -3.20
N ALA A 52 -2.05 3.60 -2.92
CA ALA A 52 -2.26 2.17 -3.14
C ALA A 52 -3.42 1.62 -2.31
N PHE A 53 -3.53 2.05 -1.05
CA PHE A 53 -4.63 1.66 -0.16
C PHE A 53 -5.99 2.08 -0.72
N ASN A 54 -6.09 3.31 -1.23
CA ASN A 54 -7.34 3.78 -1.84
C ASN A 54 -7.71 2.98 -3.10
N LYS A 55 -6.72 2.53 -3.88
CA LYS A 55 -6.96 1.63 -5.03
C LYS A 55 -7.46 0.26 -4.57
N ASP A 56 -6.76 -0.38 -3.63
CA ASP A 56 -7.15 -1.67 -3.06
C ASP A 56 -8.59 -1.61 -2.51
N LYS A 57 -8.93 -0.54 -1.79
CA LYS A 57 -10.27 -0.31 -1.26
C LYS A 57 -11.33 -0.17 -2.36
N ALA A 58 -11.04 0.58 -3.43
CA ALA A 58 -11.97 0.77 -4.54
C ALA A 58 -12.22 -0.54 -5.30
N GLU A 59 -11.17 -1.33 -5.55
CA GLU A 59 -11.27 -2.63 -6.23
C GLU A 59 -12.00 -3.67 -5.38
N PHE A 60 -11.73 -3.72 -4.08
CA PHE A 60 -12.46 -4.59 -3.15
C PHE A 60 -13.96 -4.25 -3.12
N THR A 61 -14.30 -2.96 -3.08
CA THR A 61 -15.70 -2.49 -3.10
C THR A 61 -16.40 -2.86 -4.42
N ARG A 62 -15.71 -2.77 -5.56
CA ARG A 62 -16.25 -3.13 -6.88
C ARG A 62 -16.44 -4.64 -7.05
N SER A 63 -15.54 -5.43 -6.47
CA SER A 63 -15.55 -6.90 -6.54
C SER A 63 -16.60 -7.52 -5.62
N GLY A 64 -16.95 -6.85 -4.51
CA GLY A 64 -17.84 -7.34 -3.45
C GLY A 64 -19.34 -7.11 -3.65
N ILE A 65 -19.78 -6.44 -4.74
CA ILE A 65 -21.21 -6.13 -4.98
C ILE A 65 -21.78 -6.71 -6.27
N SER A 66 -21.05 -7.56 -7.01
CA SER A 66 -21.63 -8.34 -8.10
C SER A 66 -22.32 -9.60 -7.57
N SER A 67 -23.21 -9.42 -6.59
CA SER A 67 -24.24 -10.41 -6.27
C SER A 67 -25.37 -10.17 -7.25
N SER A 68 -25.27 -10.72 -8.47
CA SER A 68 -26.41 -10.84 -9.35
C SER A 68 -27.42 -11.79 -8.69
N SER A 69 -28.35 -11.22 -7.94
CA SER A 69 -29.54 -11.91 -7.44
C SER A 69 -30.43 -12.25 -8.63
N SER A 70 -30.10 -13.31 -9.36
CA SER A 70 -31.01 -13.93 -10.32
C SER A 70 -32.10 -14.66 -9.53
N SER A 71 -33.10 -13.92 -9.07
CA SER A 71 -34.35 -14.53 -8.61
C SER A 71 -35.13 -14.97 -9.84
N SER A 72 -34.95 -16.24 -10.23
CA SER A 72 -35.81 -16.86 -11.22
C SER A 72 -37.21 -17.02 -10.58
N SER A 73 -38.14 -16.15 -10.96
CA SER A 73 -39.57 -16.41 -10.78
C SER A 73 -39.91 -17.68 -11.56
N LEU A 74 -39.91 -18.83 -10.89
CA LEU A 74 -40.54 -20.04 -11.39
C LEU A 74 -42.03 -19.99 -11.02
N ARG A 75 -42.83 -20.33 -12.03
CA ARG A 75 -44.29 -20.20 -12.15
C ARG A 75 -45.09 -20.84 -11.03
#